data_AF-A0A9X0W9D2-F1
#
_entry.id   AF-A0A9X0W9D2-F1
#
_cell.length_a   1.000
_cell.length_b   1.000
_cell.length_c   1.000
_cell.angle_alpha   90.00
_cell.angle_beta   90.00
_cell.angle_gamma   90.00
#
_symmetry.space_group_name_H-M   'P 1'
#
loop_
_entity.id
_entity.type
_entity.pdbx_description
1 polymer ?
#
loop_
_entity_poly.entity_id
_entity_poly.type
_entity_poly.pdbx_seq_one_letter_code
_entity_poly.pdbx_strand_id
1 'polypeptide(L)'
;MKPAILFVVLLFAVILNQLFNRTGADPDADLVTRLAQLEARTELLTKRLADLEQAAQAAVPSTNQPATTTAATSKDSAVDWRLGAGLQGDPLRVAAQTFDQRRGRIEVLLEIKAPLPDADAWPRQPGLQVPVIMIARDSSGAVAAEQALTLIRGASQEPGVYLHLGAELSEQTADRVQVIELHRSR
;
A
#
# COMPACT_ATOMS: atom_id res chain seq x y z
N MET A 1 -40.39 -29.24 -51.22
CA MET A 1 -39.33 -28.25 -50.89
C MET A 1 -39.91 -26.92 -50.36
N LYS A 2 -40.90 -26.93 -49.44
CA LYS A 2 -41.51 -25.72 -48.85
C LYS A 2 -41.26 -25.50 -47.33
N PRO A 3 -40.99 -26.51 -46.47
CA PRO A 3 -40.81 -26.25 -45.04
C PRO A 3 -39.42 -25.68 -44.69
N ALA A 4 -38.39 -25.97 -45.49
CA ALA A 4 -37.03 -25.49 -45.23
C ALA A 4 -36.88 -23.97 -45.38
N ILE A 5 -37.59 -23.36 -46.33
CA ILE A 5 -37.54 -21.91 -46.57
C ILE A 5 -38.23 -21.15 -45.42
N LEU A 6 -39.34 -21.69 -44.91
CA LEU A 6 -40.06 -21.12 -43.77
C LEU A 6 -39.18 -21.13 -42.51
N PHE A 7 -38.42 -22.20 -42.28
CA PHE A 7 -37.50 -22.30 -41.15
C PHE A 7 -36.35 -21.29 -41.24
N VAL A 8 -35.78 -21.09 -42.42
CA VAL A 8 -34.70 -20.11 -42.64
C VAL A 8 -35.19 -18.67 -42.42
N VAL A 9 -36.40 -18.33 -42.89
CA VAL A 9 -36.98 -16.99 -42.69
C VAL A 9 -37.27 -16.74 -41.20
N LEU A 10 -37.77 -17.74 -40.48
CA LEU A 10 -38.06 -17.63 -39.04
C LEU A 10 -36.77 -17.48 -38.23
N LEU A 11 -35.73 -18.23 -38.59
CA LEU A 11 -34.42 -18.15 -37.96
C LEU A 11 -33.76 -16.78 -38.23
N PHE A 12 -33.93 -16.23 -39.44
CA PHE A 12 -33.46 -14.89 -39.78
C PHE A 12 -34.21 -13.79 -39.00
N ALA A 13 -35.52 -13.92 -38.83
CA ALA A 13 -36.32 -13.00 -38.03
C ALA A 13 -35.93 -13.03 -36.53
N VAL A 14 -35.66 -14.22 -35.99
CA VAL A 14 -35.18 -14.37 -34.60
C VAL A 14 -33.79 -13.76 -34.44
N ILE A 15 -32.87 -13.97 -35.40
CA ILE A 15 -31.54 -13.36 -35.36
C ILE A 15 -31.63 -11.83 -35.46
N LEU A 16 -32.49 -11.28 -36.33
CA LEU A 16 -32.70 -9.84 -36.43
C LEU A 16 -33.24 -9.26 -35.12
N ASN A 17 -34.23 -9.93 -34.50
CA ASN A 17 -34.81 -9.49 -33.24
C ASN A 17 -33.79 -9.53 -32.09
N GLN A 18 -32.92 -10.55 -32.06
CA GLN A 18 -31.83 -10.63 -31.09
C GLN A 18 -30.74 -9.57 -31.32
N LEU A 19 -30.47 -9.20 -32.57
CA LEU A 19 -29.52 -8.11 -32.88
C LEU A 19 -30.06 -6.75 -32.44
N PHE A 20 -31.34 -6.46 -32.71
CA PHE A 20 -31.98 -5.20 -32.33
C PHE A 20 -32.16 -5.05 -30.81
N ASN A 21 -32.44 -6.14 -30.09
CA ASN A 21 -32.51 -6.11 -28.62
C ASN A 21 -31.14 -5.90 -27.94
N ARG A 22 -30.03 -6.19 -28.64
CA ARG A 22 -28.68 -6.10 -28.05
C ARG A 22 -28.08 -4.69 -28.12
N THR A 23 -28.62 -3.82 -28.97
CA THR A 23 -28.14 -2.44 -29.18
C THR A 23 -28.89 -1.39 -28.34
N GLY A 24 -29.81 -1.80 -27.47
CA GLY A 24 -30.60 -0.90 -26.61
C GLY A 24 -29.91 -0.44 -25.32
N ALA A 25 -28.62 -0.74 -25.12
CA ALA A 25 -27.87 -0.22 -23.97
C ALA A 25 -27.23 1.11 -24.36
N ASP A 26 -27.88 2.20 -23.96
CA ASP A 26 -27.42 3.57 -24.15
C ASP A 26 -26.06 3.79 -23.43
N PRO A 27 -24.94 3.91 -24.16
CA PRO A 27 -23.61 4.04 -23.56
C PRO A 27 -23.44 5.37 -22.79
N ASP A 28 -24.25 6.38 -23.11
CA ASP A 28 -24.21 7.68 -22.44
C ASP A 28 -24.78 7.61 -21.02
N ALA A 29 -25.76 6.73 -20.77
CA ALA A 29 -26.31 6.51 -19.43
C ALA A 29 -25.29 5.88 -18.46
N ASP A 30 -24.40 5.01 -18.95
CA ASP A 30 -23.32 4.40 -18.17
C ASP A 30 -22.21 5.44 -17.86
N LEU A 31 -21.89 6.32 -18.81
CA LEU A 31 -20.92 7.40 -18.60
C LEU A 31 -21.38 8.42 -17.56
N VAL A 32 -22.64 8.86 -17.62
CA VAL A 32 -23.23 9.79 -16.62
C VAL A 32 -23.23 9.17 -15.22
N THR A 33 -23.55 7.87 -15.11
CA THR A 33 -23.54 7.15 -13.84
C THR A 33 -22.13 7.04 -13.25
N ARG A 34 -21.13 6.74 -14.10
CA ARG A 34 -19.73 6.67 -13.69
C ARG A 34 -19.19 8.04 -13.27
N LEU A 35 -19.60 9.11 -13.96
CA LEU A 35 -19.19 10.47 -13.66
C LEU A 35 -19.75 10.93 -12.31
N ALA A 36 -21.04 10.70 -12.05
CA ALA A 36 -21.66 10.95 -10.75
C ALA A 36 -21.00 10.14 -9.61
N GLN A 37 -20.62 8.88 -9.89
CA GLN A 37 -19.92 8.05 -8.91
C GLN A 37 -18.50 8.55 -8.61
N LEU A 38 -17.80 9.09 -9.62
CA LEU A 38 -16.49 9.71 -9.45
C LEU A 38 -16.59 11.00 -8.65
N GLU A 39 -17.56 11.87 -8.96
CA GLU A 39 -17.83 13.10 -8.21
C GLU A 39 -18.11 12.81 -6.73
N ALA A 40 -19.00 11.86 -6.43
CA ALA A 40 -19.29 11.46 -5.05
C ALA A 40 -18.06 10.92 -4.31
N ARG A 41 -17.17 10.18 -5.00
CA ARG A 41 -15.91 9.73 -4.41
C ARG A 41 -14.96 10.89 -4.14
N THR A 42 -14.87 11.85 -5.04
CA THR A 42 -14.02 13.03 -4.85
C THR A 42 -14.52 13.90 -3.70
N GLU A 43 -15.82 14.08 -3.54
CA GLU A 43 -16.41 14.80 -2.40
C GLU A 43 -16.13 14.08 -1.09
N LEU A 44 -16.29 12.76 -1.04
CA LEU A 44 -16.01 11.96 0.15
C LEU A 44 -14.52 12.04 0.54
N LEU A 45 -13.61 11.95 -0.44
CA LEU A 45 -12.18 12.07 -0.20
C LEU A 45 -11.80 13.47 0.27
N THR A 46 -12.39 14.52 -0.32
CA THR A 46 -12.15 15.91 0.07
C THR A 46 -12.63 16.16 1.50
N LYS A 47 -13.81 15.64 1.86
CA LYS A 47 -14.33 15.74 3.23
C LYS A 47 -13.43 15.05 4.25
N ARG A 48 -12.98 13.82 3.96
CA ARG A 48 -12.05 13.10 4.83
C ARG A 48 -10.71 13.82 4.97
N LEU A 49 -10.23 14.45 3.89
CA LEU A 49 -9.01 15.24 3.93
C LEU A 49 -9.18 16.46 4.86
N ALA A 50 -10.29 17.17 4.74
CA ALA A 50 -10.61 18.30 5.61
C ALA A 50 -10.75 17.87 7.09
N ASP A 51 -11.42 16.75 7.35
CA ASP A 51 -11.57 16.20 8.70
C ASP A 51 -10.20 15.81 9.30
N LEU A 52 -9.31 15.22 8.50
CA LEU A 52 -7.94 14.86 8.91
C LEU A 52 -7.07 16.10 9.14
N GLU A 53 -7.18 17.10 8.27
CA GLU A 53 -6.45 18.37 8.41
C GLU A 53 -6.89 19.12 9.67
N GLN A 54 -8.20 19.15 9.93
CA GLN A 54 -8.76 19.76 11.13
C GLN A 54 -8.38 18.99 12.40
N ALA A 55 -8.33 17.66 12.35
CA ALA A 55 -7.82 16.84 13.44
C ALA A 55 -6.32 17.06 13.69
N ALA A 56 -5.52 17.25 12.64
CA ALA A 56 -4.11 17.56 12.75
C ALA A 56 -3.86 18.96 13.36
N GLN A 57 -4.66 19.95 12.97
CA GLN A 57 -4.59 21.30 13.55
C GLN A 57 -5.05 21.35 15.01
N ALA A 58 -6.03 20.53 15.39
CA ALA A 58 -6.47 20.39 16.79
C ALA A 58 -5.45 19.66 17.68
N ALA A 59 -4.51 18.90 17.07
CA ALA A 59 -3.47 18.15 17.76
C ALA A 59 -2.17 18.94 17.97
N VAL A 60 -2.22 20.27 17.98
CA VAL A 60 -1.09 21.14 18.38
C VAL A 60 -1.20 21.48 19.88
N PRO A 61 -0.58 20.71 20.80
CA PRO A 61 -0.36 21.17 22.16
C PRO A 61 0.91 22.03 22.23
N SER A 62 0.79 23.12 22.99
CA SER A 62 1.83 24.07 23.36
C SER A 62 3.14 23.43 23.82
N THR A 63 4.22 24.07 23.41
CA THR A 63 5.62 23.88 23.78
C THR A 63 5.85 23.67 25.28
N ASN A 64 6.48 22.53 25.63
CA ASN A 64 7.28 22.20 26.83
C ASN A 64 6.91 20.86 27.49
N GLN A 65 7.23 19.74 26.82
CA GLN A 65 7.50 18.47 27.51
C GLN A 65 8.33 17.55 26.59
N PRO A 66 9.31 16.78 27.09
CA PRO A 66 10.21 16.00 26.23
C PRO A 66 9.40 14.94 25.49
N ALA A 67 9.30 15.10 24.17
CA ALA A 67 8.54 14.21 23.34
C ALA A 67 9.29 12.89 23.17
N THR A 68 8.89 11.88 23.93
CA THR A 68 8.96 10.50 23.46
C THR A 68 8.16 10.44 22.17
N THR A 69 8.86 10.40 21.04
CA THR A 69 8.31 10.26 19.70
C THR A 69 7.69 8.88 19.59
N THR A 70 6.44 8.75 20.03
CA THR A 70 5.59 7.61 19.71
C THR A 70 5.34 7.69 18.20
N ALA A 71 6.15 6.95 17.45
CA ALA A 71 5.88 6.63 16.06
C ALA A 71 4.40 6.23 15.94
N ALA A 72 3.74 6.67 14.86
CA ALA A 72 2.35 6.31 14.59
C ALA A 72 2.24 4.79 14.46
N THR A 73 2.06 4.12 15.59
CA THR A 73 1.73 2.71 15.69
C THR A 73 0.34 2.58 15.10
N SER A 74 0.27 2.01 13.90
CA SER A 74 -0.98 1.55 13.31
C SER A 74 -1.63 0.62 14.34
N LYS A 75 -2.66 1.12 15.02
CA LYS A 75 -3.28 0.56 16.23
C LYS A 75 -4.08 -0.73 15.98
N ASP A 76 -3.80 -1.42 14.87
CA ASP A 76 -4.57 -2.54 14.34
C ASP A 76 -3.71 -3.74 13.93
N SER A 77 -2.38 -3.69 14.10
CA SER A 77 -1.53 -4.87 13.89
C SER A 77 -1.28 -5.61 15.20
N ALA A 78 -1.59 -6.90 15.25
CA ALA A 78 -1.27 -7.80 16.36
C ALA A 78 0.26 -7.99 16.61
N VAL A 79 1.11 -7.27 15.87
CA VAL A 79 2.56 -7.39 15.89
C VAL A 79 3.18 -6.11 16.46
N ASP A 80 4.12 -6.28 17.39
CA ASP A 80 4.92 -5.21 17.98
C ASP A 80 6.02 -4.78 17.00
N TRP A 81 6.13 -3.48 16.74
CA TRP A 81 7.11 -2.94 15.81
C TRP A 81 8.20 -2.19 16.55
N ARG A 82 9.45 -2.51 16.24
CA ARG A 82 10.62 -1.88 16.86
C ARG A 82 11.52 -1.29 15.80
N LEU A 83 11.78 0.00 15.90
CA LEU A 83 12.64 0.71 14.96
C LEU A 83 14.03 0.90 15.59
N GLY A 84 15.07 0.49 14.88
CA GLY A 84 16.46 0.78 15.25
C GLY A 84 16.78 2.26 15.07
N ALA A 85 17.82 2.74 15.79
CA ALA A 85 18.15 4.17 15.89
C ALA A 85 18.31 4.90 14.54
N GLY A 86 18.76 4.20 13.49
CA GLY A 86 18.96 4.77 12.15
C GLY A 86 17.70 5.03 11.32
N LEU A 87 16.51 4.68 11.84
CA LEU A 87 15.21 4.80 11.14
C LEU A 87 14.18 5.64 11.93
N GLN A 88 14.60 6.27 13.03
CA GLN A 88 13.72 6.97 13.97
C GLN A 88 13.55 8.47 13.70
N GLY A 89 14.27 9.07 12.74
CA GLY A 89 14.17 10.52 12.54
C GLY A 89 15.09 11.06 11.45
N ASP A 90 16.39 10.81 11.53
CA ASP A 90 17.38 11.34 10.58
C ASP A 90 18.51 10.32 10.29
N PRO A 91 18.98 10.22 9.04
CA PRO A 91 18.45 10.86 7.83
C PRO A 91 17.16 10.21 7.30
N LEU A 92 16.69 9.15 7.98
CA LEU A 92 15.58 8.31 7.55
C LEU A 92 14.53 8.22 8.64
N ARG A 93 13.26 8.23 8.22
CA ARG A 93 12.11 8.06 9.11
C ARG A 93 11.14 7.06 8.51
N VAL A 94 10.66 6.09 9.30
CA VAL A 94 9.55 5.25 8.87
C VAL A 94 8.25 6.07 8.91
N ALA A 95 7.65 6.26 7.74
CA ALA A 95 6.40 7.00 7.55
C ALA A 95 5.19 6.08 7.68
N ALA A 96 5.29 4.85 7.18
CA ALA A 96 4.27 3.83 7.32
C ALA A 96 4.91 2.44 7.32
N GLN A 97 4.25 1.48 7.97
CA GLN A 97 4.66 0.08 8.01
C GLN A 97 3.43 -0.81 8.10
N THR A 98 3.42 -1.90 7.35
CA THR A 98 2.32 -2.85 7.34
C THR A 98 2.86 -4.28 7.29
N PHE A 99 2.13 -5.18 7.93
CA PHE A 99 2.39 -6.61 7.86
C PHE A 99 1.07 -7.34 7.60
N ASP A 100 0.97 -7.97 6.44
CA ASP A 100 -0.10 -8.90 6.12
C ASP A 100 0.33 -10.31 6.53
N GLN A 101 -0.13 -10.72 7.72
CA GLN A 101 0.20 -12.03 8.27
C GLN A 101 -0.27 -13.18 7.39
N ARG A 102 -1.42 -13.04 6.70
CA ARG A 102 -1.97 -14.10 5.85
C ARG A 102 -1.13 -14.34 4.60
N ARG A 103 -0.50 -13.29 4.08
CA ARG A 103 0.35 -13.36 2.88
C ARG A 103 1.84 -13.38 3.21
N GLY A 104 2.21 -13.31 4.49
CA GLY A 104 3.59 -13.12 4.92
C GLY A 104 4.25 -11.86 4.36
N ARG A 105 3.48 -10.84 4.00
CA ARG A 105 3.99 -9.69 3.23
C ARG A 105 4.20 -8.48 4.13
N ILE A 106 5.41 -7.93 4.07
CA ILE A 106 5.83 -6.76 4.83
C ILE A 106 6.08 -5.62 3.86
N GLU A 107 5.47 -4.47 4.14
CA GLU A 107 5.77 -3.24 3.43
C GLU A 107 6.16 -2.14 4.41
N VAL A 108 7.20 -1.39 4.05
CA VAL A 108 7.69 -0.26 4.82
C VAL A 108 7.83 0.92 3.87
N LEU A 109 7.24 2.06 4.26
CA LEU A 109 7.42 3.33 3.58
C LEU A 109 8.41 4.16 4.38
N LEU A 110 9.55 4.44 3.78
CA LEU A 110 10.65 5.17 4.38
C LEU A 110 10.75 6.56 3.76
N GLU A 111 10.74 7.59 4.59
CA GLU A 111 10.95 8.97 4.18
C GLU A 111 12.41 9.37 4.37
N ILE A 112 12.99 10.04 3.37
CA ILE A 112 14.34 10.62 3.45
C ILE A 112 14.20 12.04 3.97
N LYS A 113 14.68 12.31 5.19
CA LYS A 113 14.61 13.65 5.82
C LYS A 113 15.85 14.49 5.56
N ALA A 114 17.00 13.85 5.39
CA ALA A 114 18.27 14.51 5.14
C ALA A 114 19.10 13.71 4.13
N PRO A 115 20.15 14.31 3.52
CA PRO A 115 21.03 13.60 2.60
C PRO A 115 21.59 12.32 3.23
N LEU A 116 21.51 11.21 2.47
CA LEU A 116 22.02 9.93 2.93
C LEU A 116 23.56 9.97 2.94
N PRO A 117 24.22 9.66 4.08
CA PRO A 117 25.68 9.69 4.17
C PRO A 117 26.36 8.59 3.31
N ASP A 118 25.60 7.59 2.90
CA ASP A 118 26.01 6.38 2.17
C ASP A 118 25.14 6.17 0.92
N ALA A 119 24.83 7.23 0.18
CA ALA A 119 23.96 7.20 -1.00
C ALA A 119 24.30 6.07 -2.01
N ASP A 120 25.58 5.72 -2.14
CA ASP A 120 26.05 4.66 -3.05
C ASP A 120 25.62 3.24 -2.61
N ALA A 121 25.37 3.03 -1.31
CA ALA A 121 24.87 1.76 -0.78
C ALA A 121 23.36 1.57 -1.03
N TRP A 122 22.65 2.64 -1.42
CA TRP A 122 21.22 2.60 -1.69
C TRP A 122 20.96 2.35 -3.17
N PRO A 123 20.24 1.28 -3.53
CA PRO A 123 19.87 1.06 -4.92
C PRO A 123 18.91 2.14 -5.42
N ARG A 124 19.03 2.49 -6.70
CA ARG A 124 18.06 3.35 -7.41
C ARG A 124 17.08 2.55 -8.25
N GLN A 125 17.35 1.26 -8.44
CA GLN A 125 16.54 0.36 -9.25
C GLN A 125 15.65 -0.51 -8.35
N PRO A 126 14.34 -0.59 -8.63
CA PRO A 126 13.45 -1.54 -7.97
C PRO A 126 13.92 -3.00 -8.10
N GLY A 127 13.60 -3.82 -7.11
CA GLY A 127 13.98 -5.23 -7.02
C GLY A 127 15.34 -5.49 -6.37
N LEU A 128 16.07 -4.44 -5.99
CA LEU A 128 17.37 -4.55 -5.31
C LEU A 128 17.23 -4.42 -3.80
N GLN A 129 18.12 -5.10 -3.07
CA GLN A 129 18.17 -5.05 -1.62
C GLN A 129 18.66 -3.67 -1.15
N VAL A 130 18.02 -3.14 -0.13
CA VAL A 130 18.41 -1.89 0.54
C VAL A 130 19.16 -2.21 1.84
N PRO A 131 19.96 -1.28 2.38
CA PRO A 131 20.68 -1.47 3.66
C PRO A 131 19.74 -1.35 4.88
N VAL A 132 18.59 -2.04 4.83
CA VAL A 132 17.62 -2.15 5.92
C VAL A 132 17.34 -3.63 6.13
N ILE A 133 17.66 -4.12 7.32
CA ILE A 133 17.44 -5.49 7.76
C ILE A 133 16.17 -5.54 8.59
N MET A 134 15.34 -6.54 8.31
CA MET A 134 14.18 -6.89 9.08
C MET A 134 14.49 -8.15 9.91
N ILE A 135 14.21 -8.08 11.20
CA ILE A 135 14.31 -9.21 12.12
C ILE A 135 12.91 -9.48 12.66
N ALA A 136 12.34 -10.60 12.23
CA ALA A 136 11.06 -11.11 12.71
C ALA A 136 11.31 -12.08 13.87
N ARG A 137 10.64 -11.86 15.01
CA ARG A 137 10.71 -12.72 16.19
C ARG A 137 9.37 -13.33 16.53
N ASP A 138 9.41 -14.53 17.08
CA ASP A 138 8.23 -15.23 17.58
C ASP A 138 7.88 -14.85 19.03
N SER A 139 6.84 -15.48 19.58
CA SER A 139 6.38 -15.27 20.96
C SER A 139 7.39 -15.65 22.03
N SER A 140 8.37 -16.50 21.73
CA SER A 140 9.46 -16.85 22.64
C SER A 140 10.62 -15.84 22.59
N GLY A 141 10.58 -14.91 21.64
CA GLY A 141 11.65 -13.95 21.37
C GLY A 141 12.76 -14.49 20.46
N ALA A 142 12.63 -15.74 20.00
CA ALA A 142 13.56 -16.34 19.04
C ALA A 142 13.43 -15.67 17.67
N VAL A 143 14.55 -15.57 16.94
CA VAL A 143 14.56 -15.04 15.58
C VAL A 143 13.91 -16.09 14.66
N ALA A 144 12.75 -15.73 14.12
CA ALA A 144 12.01 -16.55 13.18
C ALA A 144 12.48 -16.31 11.74
N ALA A 145 12.85 -15.07 11.41
CA ALA A 145 13.48 -14.72 10.14
C ALA A 145 14.33 -13.45 10.27
N GLU A 146 15.39 -13.39 9.47
CA GLU A 146 16.25 -12.22 9.31
C GLU A 146 16.57 -12.06 7.82
N GLN A 147 16.19 -10.93 7.23
CA GLN A 147 16.45 -10.67 5.80
C GLN A 147 16.50 -9.17 5.49
N ALA A 148 17.23 -8.82 4.43
CA ALA A 148 17.24 -7.47 3.89
C ALA A 148 15.90 -7.16 3.20
N LEU A 149 15.44 -5.91 3.35
CA LEU A 149 14.31 -5.40 2.59
C LEU A 149 14.72 -5.12 1.14
N THR A 150 13.75 -5.21 0.24
CA THR A 150 13.91 -4.92 -1.18
C THR A 150 13.22 -3.62 -1.54
N LEU A 151 13.84 -2.81 -2.40
CA LEU A 151 13.22 -1.62 -2.96
C LEU A 151 12.09 -2.02 -3.92
N ILE A 152 10.85 -1.74 -3.57
CA ILE A 152 9.68 -1.93 -4.45
C ILE A 152 9.56 -0.73 -5.39
N ARG A 153 9.69 0.49 -4.88
CA ARG A 153 9.56 1.73 -5.66
C ARG A 153 10.27 2.91 -4.99
N GLY A 154 10.55 3.95 -5.77
CA GLY A 154 11.25 5.16 -5.32
C GLY A 154 12.72 5.12 -5.72
N ALA A 155 13.06 5.78 -6.82
CA ALA A 155 14.42 5.79 -7.37
C ALA A 155 15.26 7.00 -6.93
N SER A 156 14.62 8.01 -6.33
CA SER A 156 15.28 9.22 -5.84
C SER A 156 15.74 9.03 -4.40
N GLN A 157 16.89 9.60 -4.09
CA GLN A 157 17.47 9.63 -2.74
C GLN A 157 17.52 11.07 -2.18
N GLU A 158 16.79 11.98 -2.80
CA GLU A 158 16.71 13.38 -2.38
C GLU A 158 15.88 13.51 -1.09
N PRO A 159 16.21 14.47 -0.20
CA PRO A 159 15.37 14.77 0.95
C PRO A 159 13.92 15.12 0.53
N GLY A 160 12.95 14.62 1.29
CA GLY A 160 11.51 14.78 1.04
C GLY A 160 10.87 13.68 0.21
N VAL A 161 11.66 12.73 -0.34
CA VAL A 161 11.13 11.60 -1.11
C VAL A 161 10.89 10.36 -0.26
N TYR A 162 10.11 9.43 -0.80
CA TYR A 162 9.74 8.18 -0.14
C TYR A 162 10.27 6.97 -0.90
N LEU A 163 10.84 6.03 -0.15
CA LEU A 163 11.23 4.70 -0.61
C LEU A 163 10.19 3.69 -0.13
N HIS A 164 9.62 2.92 -1.05
CA HIS A 164 8.75 1.81 -0.71
C HIS A 164 9.57 0.54 -0.69
N LEU A 165 9.64 -0.08 0.48
CA LEU A 165 10.42 -1.28 0.74
C LEU A 165 9.47 -2.42 1.05
N GLY A 166 9.92 -3.65 0.79
CA GLY A 166 9.19 -4.81 1.26
C GLY A 166 10.00 -6.08 1.36
N ALA A 167 9.38 -7.06 1.99
CA ALA A 167 9.90 -8.40 2.19
C ALA A 167 8.72 -9.39 2.20
N GLU A 168 9.03 -10.62 1.84
CA GLU A 168 8.10 -11.74 1.91
C GLU A 168 8.66 -12.79 2.87
N LEU A 169 7.81 -13.26 3.77
CA LEU A 169 8.03 -14.35 4.70
C LEU A 169 7.26 -15.57 4.22
N SER A 170 7.76 -16.76 4.53
CA SER A 170 6.97 -17.98 4.34
C SER A 170 5.76 -17.96 5.28
N GLU A 171 4.64 -18.55 4.84
CA GLU A 171 3.40 -18.63 5.63
C GLU A 171 3.64 -19.21 7.03
N GLN A 172 4.46 -20.26 7.12
CA GLN A 172 4.85 -20.90 8.39
C GLN A 172 5.57 -19.94 9.36
N THR A 173 6.34 -18.99 8.82
CA THR A 173 7.04 -17.96 9.59
C THR A 173 6.09 -16.84 9.94
N ALA A 174 5.27 -16.37 9.00
CA ALA A 174 4.34 -15.27 9.20
C ALA A 174 3.36 -15.54 10.36
N ASP A 175 2.83 -16.77 10.46
CA ASP A 175 1.88 -17.16 11.51
C ASP A 175 2.44 -17.06 12.94
N ARG A 176 3.77 -17.16 13.10
CA ARG A 176 4.42 -17.12 14.41
C ARG A 176 5.02 -15.74 14.76
N VAL A 177 5.05 -14.79 13.83
CA VAL A 177 5.64 -13.46 14.08
C VAL A 177 4.81 -12.69 15.09
N GLN A 178 5.48 -12.19 16.13
CA GLN A 178 4.91 -11.33 17.17
C GLN A 178 5.62 -9.99 17.25
N VAL A 179 6.90 -9.93 16.86
CA VAL A 179 7.69 -8.71 16.83
C VAL A 179 8.40 -8.59 15.49
N ILE A 180 8.36 -7.39 14.90
CA ILE A 180 9.19 -7.05 13.74
C ILE A 180 10.10 -5.89 14.13
N GLU A 181 11.40 -6.13 14.01
CA GLU A 181 12.42 -5.11 14.22
C GLU A 181 13.01 -4.68 12.88
N LEU A 182 13.17 -3.38 12.68
CA LEU A 182 13.80 -2.81 11.50
C LEU A 182 15.11 -2.14 11.90
N HIS A 183 16.20 -2.55 11.30
CA HIS A 183 17.54 -2.04 11.58
C HIS A 183 18.20 -1.57 10.30
N ARG A 184 18.91 -0.46 10.36
CA ARG A 184 19.79 -0.06 9.26
C ARG A 184 21.04 -0.94 9.32
N SER A 185 21.39 -1.60 8.21
CA SER A 185 22.69 -2.26 8.09
C SER A 185 23.77 -1.18 8.15
N ARG A 186 24.78 -1.40 9.00
CA ARG A 186 25.97 -0.56 9.02
C ARG A 186 26.79 -0.75 7.75
#